data_AF-A0A3D5VFI8-F1
#
_entry.id   AF-A0A3D5VFI8-F1
#
_cell.length_a   1.000
_cell.length_b   1.000
_cell.length_c   1.000
_cell.angle_alpha   90.00
_cell.angle_beta   90.00
_cell.angle_gamma   90.00
#
_symmetry.space_group_name_H-M   'P 1'
#
loop_
_entity.id
_entity.type
_entity.pdbx_description
1 polymer ?
#
loop_
_entity_poly.entity_id
_entity_poly.type
_entity_poly.pdbx_seq_one_letter_code
_entity_poly.pdbx_strand_id
1 'polypeptide(L)'
;MYGMLTGTISSGVLLLREIDPSFKTPAGNNLLTGSSFAIVFGIPMLLLIGLAPESDAMLYLTLGLIAVYLTALVLFLLLVRRKKSKAA
;
A
#
# COMPACT_ATOMS: atom_id res chain seq x y z
N MET A 1 23.44 2.71 2.71
CA MET A 1 22.40 1.68 2.50
C MET A 1 20.99 2.27 2.37
N TYR A 2 20.80 3.43 1.72
CA TYR A 2 19.47 4.06 1.59
C TYR A 2 18.69 3.64 0.34
N GLY A 3 19.29 2.83 -0.54
CA GLY A 3 18.71 2.44 -1.82
C GLY A 3 17.84 1.18 -1.80
N MET A 4 17.76 0.45 -0.69
CA MET A 4 17.02 -0.82 -0.63
C MET A 4 15.57 -0.66 -0.15
N LEU A 5 15.32 0.28 0.77
CA LEU A 5 13.98 0.57 1.29
C LEU A 5 13.08 1.32 0.27
N THR A 6 13.69 2.02 -0.70
CA THR A 6 13.02 2.70 -1.82
C THR A 6 13.36 2.09 -3.17
N GLY A 7 14.11 0.97 -3.18
CA GLY A 7 14.74 0.41 -4.36
C GLY A 7 13.76 -0.07 -5.42
N THR A 8 12.61 -0.61 -5.01
CA THR A 8 11.59 -1.10 -5.96
C THR A 8 10.92 0.04 -6.72
N ILE A 9 10.63 1.17 -6.05
CA ILE A 9 9.99 2.34 -6.68
C ILE A 9 11.01 3.09 -7.54
N SER A 10 12.23 3.32 -7.03
CA SER A 10 13.28 4.04 -7.76
C SER A 10 13.74 3.27 -9.01
N SER A 11 13.95 1.96 -8.90
CA SER A 11 14.26 1.11 -10.06
C SER A 11 13.07 1.00 -11.02
N GLY A 12 11.83 0.96 -10.53
CA GLY A 12 10.64 0.96 -11.38
C GLY A 12 10.48 2.25 -12.21
N VAL A 13 10.78 3.41 -11.62
CA VAL A 13 10.78 4.70 -12.34
C VAL A 13 11.92 4.78 -13.35
N LEU A 14 13.09 4.21 -13.02
CA LEU A 14 14.22 4.13 -13.96
C LEU A 14 13.86 3.29 -15.20
N LEU A 15 13.23 2.14 -15.01
CA LEU A 15 12.74 1.30 -16.11
C LEU A 15 11.65 2.02 -16.93
N LEU A 16 10.74 2.74 -16.26
CA LEU A 16 9.75 3.57 -16.96
C LEU A 16 10.40 4.71 -17.76
N ARG A 17 11.50 5.29 -17.30
CA ARG A 17 12.24 6.30 -18.06
C ARG A 17 12.94 5.73 -19.29
N GLU A 18 13.34 4.46 -19.25
CA GLU A 18 13.94 3.79 -20.41
C GLU A 18 12.89 3.47 -21.49
N ILE A 19 11.67 3.08 -21.07
CA ILE A 19 10.57 2.75 -21.99
C ILE A 19 9.77 4.00 -22.42
N ASP A 20 9.58 4.97 -21.53
CA ASP A 20 8.86 6.22 -21.77
C ASP A 20 9.66 7.43 -21.23
N PRO A 21 10.67 7.90 -22.00
CA PRO A 21 11.54 9.00 -21.58
C PRO A 21 10.80 10.33 -21.45
N SER A 22 9.68 10.49 -22.17
CA SER A 22 8.88 11.73 -22.20
C SER A 22 7.69 11.70 -21.25
N PHE A 23 7.50 10.62 -20.46
CA PHE A 23 6.35 10.42 -19.58
C PHE A 23 5.00 10.73 -20.25
N LYS A 24 4.84 10.36 -21.52
CA LYS A 24 3.59 10.61 -22.25
C LYS A 24 2.48 9.66 -21.78
N THR A 25 2.85 8.50 -21.27
CA THR A 25 1.90 7.51 -20.77
C THR A 25 1.56 7.76 -19.29
N PRO A 26 0.33 7.45 -18.84
CA PRO A 26 -0.05 7.61 -17.43
C PRO A 26 0.64 6.62 -16.48
N ALA A 27 1.56 5.78 -16.98
CA ALA A 27 2.22 4.74 -16.22
C ALA A 27 3.06 5.30 -15.06
N GLY A 28 3.78 6.40 -15.27
CA GLY A 28 4.56 7.06 -14.20
C GLY A 28 3.67 7.59 -13.08
N ASN A 29 2.54 8.21 -13.42
CA ASN A 29 1.60 8.74 -12.43
C ASN A 29 0.88 7.61 -11.67
N ASN A 30 0.51 6.52 -12.36
CA ASN A 30 -0.10 5.35 -11.72
C ASN A 30 0.87 4.60 -10.80
N LEU A 31 2.15 4.52 -11.18
CA LEU A 31 3.19 3.95 -10.32
C LEU A 31 3.35 4.78 -9.05
N LEU A 32 3.52 6.09 -9.18
CA LEU A 32 3.71 6.98 -8.03
C LEU A 32 2.49 6.97 -7.12
N THR A 33 1.30 7.19 -7.67
CA THR A 33 0.06 7.22 -6.87
C THR A 33 -0.20 5.89 -6.18
N GLY A 34 -0.06 4.75 -6.89
CA GLY A 34 -0.22 3.42 -6.32
C GLY A 34 0.77 3.14 -5.19
N SER A 35 2.04 3.47 -5.38
CA SER A 35 3.07 3.31 -4.34
C SER A 35 2.87 4.24 -3.14
N SER A 36 2.49 5.50 -3.36
CA SER A 36 2.21 6.45 -2.27
C SER A 36 1.03 5.98 -1.41
N PHE A 37 -0.07 5.51 -2.02
CA PHE A 37 -1.18 4.93 -1.27
C PHE A 37 -0.76 3.67 -0.51
N ALA A 38 0.05 2.80 -1.12
CA ALA A 38 0.54 1.60 -0.46
C ALA A 38 1.38 1.91 0.79
N ILE A 39 2.21 2.96 0.77
CA ILE A 39 2.98 3.40 1.94
C ILE A 39 2.06 3.88 3.05
N VAL A 40 1.09 4.75 2.74
CA VAL A 40 0.16 5.30 3.73
C VAL A 40 -0.65 4.19 4.41
N PHE A 41 -1.14 3.21 3.66
CA PHE A 41 -1.89 2.08 4.22
C PHE A 41 -0.99 0.99 4.83
N GLY A 42 0.30 0.93 4.46
CA GLY A 42 1.26 -0.07 4.92
C GLY A 42 1.94 0.28 6.25
N ILE A 43 2.17 1.57 6.55
CA ILE A 43 2.79 2.01 7.81
C ILE A 43 2.03 1.49 9.05
N PRO A 44 0.68 1.60 9.14
CA PRO A 44 -0.07 1.05 10.27
C PRO A 44 0.18 -0.46 10.47
N MET A 45 0.29 -1.22 9.38
CA MET A 45 0.58 -2.66 9.45
C MET A 45 2.00 -2.93 9.99
N LEU A 46 3.00 -2.15 9.56
CA LEU A 46 4.37 -2.30 10.05
C LEU A 46 4.47 -2.03 11.55
N LEU A 47 3.71 -1.05 12.07
CA LEU A 47 3.64 -0.76 13.50
C LEU A 47 3.01 -1.92 14.30
N LEU A 48 1.93 -2.51 13.78
CA LEU A 48 1.26 -3.65 14.43
C LEU A 48 2.14 -4.91 14.47
N ILE A 49 2.88 -5.19 13.40
CA ILE A 49 3.78 -6.35 13.33
C ILE A 49 4.93 -6.22 14.34
N GLY A 50 5.42 -5.00 14.57
CA GLY A 50 6.45 -4.73 15.59
C GLY A 50 6.00 -5.04 17.02
N LEU A 51 4.70 -5.07 17.30
CA LEU A 51 4.11 -5.36 18.61
C LEU A 51 3.80 -6.85 18.84
N ALA A 52 3.82 -7.67 17.78
CA ALA A 52 3.49 -9.09 17.86
C ALA A 52 4.49 -9.98 18.64
N PRO A 53 5.82 -9.75 18.66
CA PRO A 53 6.77 -10.71 19.25
C PRO A 53 6.90 -10.63 20.78
N GLU A 54 6.26 -9.67 21.45
CA GLU A 54 6.46 -9.42 22.88
C GLU A 54 5.76 -10.43 23.81
N SER A 55 4.64 -11.05 23.39
CA SER A 55 3.86 -11.99 24.23
C SER A 55 2.80 -12.74 23.40
N ASP A 56 2.46 -13.98 23.79
CA ASP A 56 1.35 -14.75 23.20
C ASP A 56 0.01 -13.98 23.25
N ALA A 57 -0.23 -13.22 24.32
CA ALA A 57 -1.43 -12.39 24.44
C ALA A 57 -1.43 -11.21 23.43
N MET A 58 -0.27 -10.60 23.21
CA MET A 58 -0.10 -9.54 22.22
C MET A 58 -0.18 -10.08 20.79
N LEU A 59 0.25 -11.32 20.55
CA LEU A 59 0.10 -11.98 19.26
C LEU A 59 -1.38 -12.17 18.89
N TYR A 60 -2.21 -12.70 19.79
CA TYR A 60 -3.64 -12.84 19.51
C TYR A 60 -4.34 -11.48 19.35
N LEU A 61 -3.93 -10.47 20.12
CA LEU A 61 -4.46 -9.11 20.01
C LEU A 61 -4.10 -8.46 18.67
N THR A 62 -2.83 -8.52 18.26
CA THR A 62 -2.36 -8.01 16.97
C THR A 62 -3.03 -8.73 15.80
N LEU A 63 -3.22 -10.04 15.90
CA LEU A 63 -3.93 -10.82 14.88
C LEU A 63 -5.40 -10.41 14.75
N GLY A 64 -6.07 -10.14 15.88
CA GLY A 64 -7.42 -9.55 15.90
C GLY A 64 -7.47 -8.16 15.26
N LEU A 65 -6.52 -7.28 15.61
CA LEU A 65 -6.43 -5.93 15.02
C LEU A 65 -6.18 -5.97 13.51
N ILE A 66 -5.32 -6.87 13.05
CA ILE A 66 -5.07 -7.06 11.61
C ILE A 66 -6.33 -7.52 10.89
N ALA A 67 -7.10 -8.45 11.47
CA ALA A 67 -8.36 -8.92 10.88
C ALA A 67 -9.41 -7.79 10.79
N VAL A 68 -9.54 -6.97 11.84
CA VAL A 68 -10.42 -5.79 11.85
C VAL A 68 -9.96 -4.75 10.83
N TYR A 69 -8.66 -4.49 10.75
CA TYR A 69 -8.10 -3.55 9.78
C TYR A 69 -8.33 -4.01 8.33
N LEU A 70 -8.12 -5.31 8.05
CA LEU A 70 -8.38 -5.89 6.74
C LEU A 70 -9.86 -5.80 6.35
N THR A 71 -10.77 -6.17 7.26
CA THR A 71 -12.21 -6.08 7.00
C THR A 71 -12.66 -4.65 6.77
N ALA A 72 -12.16 -3.68 7.55
CA ALA A 72 -12.43 -2.27 7.33
C ALA A 72 -11.93 -1.77 5.95
N LEU A 73 -10.71 -2.15 5.53
CA LEU A 73 -10.17 -1.82 4.22
C LEU A 73 -10.98 -2.43 3.07
N VAL A 74 -11.37 -3.70 3.18
CA VAL A 74 -12.19 -4.38 2.18
C VAL A 74 -13.57 -3.73 2.07
N LEU A 75 -14.21 -3.43 3.21
CA LEU A 75 -15.49 -2.72 3.23
C LEU A 75 -15.36 -1.33 2.59
N PHE A 76 -14.32 -0.56 2.95
CA PHE A 76 -14.05 0.74 2.34
C PHE A 76 -13.89 0.62 0.82
N LEU A 77 -13.10 -0.33 0.33
CA LEU A 77 -12.92 -0.56 -1.11
C LEU A 77 -14.25 -0.91 -1.81
N LEU A 78 -15.06 -1.78 -1.23
CA LEU A 78 -16.36 -2.17 -1.78
C LEU A 78 -17.36 -1.00 -1.79
N LEU A 79 -17.39 -0.19 -0.73
CA LEU A 79 -18.25 0.99 -0.62
C LEU A 79 -17.87 2.07 -1.64
N VAL A 80 -16.57 2.33 -1.82
CA VAL A 80 -16.06 3.28 -2.82
C VAL A 80 -16.39 2.81 -4.24
N ARG A 81 -16.22 1.51 -4.54
CA ARG A 81 -16.60 0.93 -5.85
C ARG A 81 -18.10 1.06 -6.12
N ARG A 82 -18.95 0.83 -5.10
CA ARG A 82 -20.41 0.99 -5.23
C ARG A 82 -20.82 2.43 -5.55
N LYS A 83 -20.16 3.44 -4.98
CA LYS A 83 -20.42 4.86 -5.32
C LYS A 83 -20.05 5.19 -6.76
N LYS A 84 -18.89 4.73 -7.25
CA LYS A 84 -18.50 4.94 -8.66
C LYS A 84 -19.47 4.29 -9.65
N SER A 85 -19.98 3.09 -9.34
CA SER A 85 -20.94 2.38 -10.20
C SER A 85 -22.35 2.98 -10.23
N LYS A 86 -22.73 3.81 -9.24
CA LYS A 86 -24.02 4.51 -9.22
C LYS A 86 -23.97 5.90 -9.86
N ALA A 87 -22.77 6.42 -10.11
CA ALA A 87 -22.53 7.75 -10.67
C ALA A 87 -22.12 7.70 -12.16
N ALA A 88 -22.05 6.50 -12.75
CA ALA A 88 -21.86 6.25 -14.18
C ALA A 88 -23.17 5.68 -14.74
#